data_AF-A0A4Y7WK04-F1
#
_entry.id   AF-A0A4Y7WK04-F1
#
_cell.length_a   1.000
_cell.length_b   1.000
_cell.length_c   1.000
_cell.angle_alpha   90.00
_cell.angle_beta   90.00
_cell.angle_gamma   90.00
#
_symmetry.space_group_name_H-M   'P 1'
#
loop_
_entity.id
_entity.type
_entity.pdbx_description
1 polymer ?
#
loop_
_entity_poly.entity_id
_entity_poly.type
_entity_poly.pdbx_seq_one_letter_code
_entity_poly.pdbx_strand_id
1 'polypeptide(L)'
;MQKQTLVLGERLRTIRKMRGYTQSELAKGICTQGVISNIEGKNGKENPSSSILFQLSERLGVTMSYLYGQEESASFVTSKDIRQSEVSKIIKNLKARRDYAALNYIIENEKNKSSQLSNAEKQYLLWHEAVCSYYERKSVDEAISLFTRALDLQTTKKKADLVQRVEIELSLGSIYYEENHYSESEYMLLACLENIQELETDSSVYEVMTKIHFNLSNIYNRKEEYEKALRHAEAALNLSVSSNTLTLLGDALYQIGYTNSLIGNTQLGIDYIEKSLVIVTLQDNQKLVSIIENTLAKLKPHTSITLD
;
A
#
# COMPACT_ATOMS: atom_id res chain seq x y z
N MET A 1 30.59 19.02 8.60
CA MET A 1 30.95 18.59 7.23
C MET A 1 32.10 17.60 7.20
N GLN A 2 33.31 17.95 7.64
CA GLN A 2 34.51 17.10 7.47
C GLN A 2 34.41 15.69 8.10
N LYS A 3 33.82 15.57 9.30
CA LYS A 3 33.56 14.28 9.97
C LYS A 3 32.62 13.37 9.17
N GLN A 4 31.64 13.95 8.47
CA GLN A 4 30.62 13.22 7.71
C GLN A 4 31.18 12.70 6.38
N THR A 5 32.06 13.46 5.74
CA THR A 5 32.75 13.04 4.50
C THR A 5 33.77 11.92 4.75
N LEU A 6 34.40 11.90 5.93
CA LEU A 6 35.29 10.80 6.35
C LEU A 6 34.52 9.48 6.54
N VAL A 7 33.38 9.52 7.24
CA VAL A 7 32.51 8.34 7.42
C VAL A 7 32.02 7.80 6.07
N LEU A 8 31.64 8.70 5.16
CA LEU A 8 31.23 8.34 3.80
C LEU A 8 32.33 7.58 3.05
N GLY A 9 33.54 8.13 3.02
CA GLY A 9 34.68 7.52 2.34
C GLY A 9 35.04 6.14 2.89
N GLU A 10 35.04 5.98 4.21
CA GLU A 10 35.33 4.70 4.86
C GLU A 10 34.27 3.64 4.57
N ARG A 11 32.99 3.99 4.68
CA ARG A 11 31.88 3.06 4.40
C ARG A 11 31.82 2.66 2.94
N LEU A 12 31.96 3.62 2.01
CA LEU A 12 32.01 3.36 0.57
C LEU A 12 33.16 2.41 0.21
N ARG A 13 34.35 2.64 0.77
CA ARG A 13 35.52 1.79 0.54
C ARG A 13 35.32 0.38 1.08
N THR A 14 34.73 0.27 2.27
CA THR A 14 34.49 -1.01 2.94
C THR A 14 33.53 -1.87 2.12
N ILE A 15 32.37 -1.31 1.75
CA ILE A 15 31.36 -2.03 0.98
C ILE A 15 31.86 -2.39 -0.44
N ARG A 16 32.58 -1.48 -1.10
CA ARG A 16 33.16 -1.72 -2.44
C ARG A 16 34.09 -2.92 -2.42
N LYS A 17 35.03 -2.96 -1.46
CA LYS A 17 35.97 -4.08 -1.31
C LYS A 17 35.26 -5.39 -0.98
N MET A 18 34.27 -5.36 -0.11
CA MET A 18 33.51 -6.55 0.25
C MET A 18 32.74 -7.12 -0.95
N ARG A 19 32.29 -6.26 -1.88
CA ARG A 19 31.63 -6.64 -3.14
C ARG A 19 32.61 -6.97 -4.29
N GLY A 20 33.93 -6.91 -4.04
CA GLY A 20 34.95 -7.26 -5.02
C GLY A 20 35.18 -6.24 -6.14
N TYR A 21 34.61 -5.04 -6.07
CA TYR A 21 34.78 -4.02 -7.12
C TYR A 21 36.11 -3.29 -7.00
N THR A 22 36.79 -3.05 -8.12
CA THR A 22 37.81 -2.01 -8.26
C THR A 22 37.17 -0.62 -8.28
N GLN A 23 37.95 0.45 -8.06
CA GLN A 23 37.44 1.82 -8.15
C GLN A 23 36.94 2.17 -9.56
N SER A 24 37.60 1.65 -10.59
CA SER A 24 37.20 1.86 -11.99
C SER A 24 35.87 1.16 -12.30
N GLU A 25 35.69 -0.07 -11.82
CA GLU A 25 34.43 -0.81 -11.99
C GLU A 25 33.26 -0.17 -11.24
N LEU A 26 33.50 0.32 -10.02
CA LEU A 26 32.48 1.07 -9.28
C LEU A 26 32.11 2.37 -10.02
N ALA A 27 33.08 3.07 -10.61
CA ALA A 27 32.86 4.34 -11.31
C ALA A 27 32.15 4.19 -12.66
N LYS A 28 32.31 3.06 -13.36
CA LYS A 28 31.88 2.86 -14.76
C LYS A 28 30.43 3.28 -15.02
N GLY A 29 30.21 4.29 -15.85
CA GLY A 29 28.87 4.77 -16.22
C GLY A 29 28.14 5.58 -15.13
N ILE A 30 28.85 5.95 -14.04
CA ILE A 30 28.34 6.82 -12.97
C ILE A 30 29.21 8.08 -12.87
N CYS A 31 30.53 7.91 -12.72
CA CYS A 31 31.50 9.00 -12.58
C CYS A 31 32.89 8.56 -13.05
N THR A 32 33.93 9.37 -12.83
CA THR A 32 35.31 8.98 -13.12
C THR A 32 35.92 8.21 -11.95
N GLN A 33 36.93 7.36 -12.22
CA GLN A 33 37.66 6.68 -11.15
C GLN A 33 38.28 7.68 -10.15
N GLY A 34 38.72 8.85 -10.62
CA GLY A 34 39.28 9.91 -9.78
C GLY A 34 38.30 10.38 -8.71
N VAL A 35 37.01 10.53 -9.06
CA VAL A 35 35.94 10.88 -8.11
C VAL A 35 35.83 9.83 -7.00
N ILE A 36 35.79 8.54 -7.34
CA ILE A 36 35.77 7.46 -6.33
C ILE A 36 37.01 7.49 -5.45
N SER A 37 38.19 7.70 -6.03
CA SER A 37 39.45 7.79 -5.28
C SER A 37 39.47 8.97 -4.29
N ASN A 38 38.90 10.11 -4.68
CA ASN A 38 38.84 11.30 -3.85
C ASN A 38 37.83 11.16 -2.70
N ILE A 39 36.70 10.47 -2.94
CA ILE A 39 35.70 10.14 -1.92
C ILE A 39 36.28 9.16 -0.90
N GLU A 40 36.91 8.07 -1.34
CA GLU A 40 37.49 7.04 -0.47
C GLU A 40 38.82 7.46 0.21
N GLY A 41 39.40 8.58 -0.21
CA GLY A 41 40.67 9.08 0.28
C GLY A 41 40.61 9.43 1.77
N LYS A 42 41.73 9.27 2.48
CA LYS A 42 41.86 9.49 3.94
C LYS A 42 41.47 10.89 4.43
N ASN A 43 41.31 11.86 3.52
CA ASN A 43 40.96 13.24 3.85
C ASN A 43 39.52 13.61 3.44
N GLY A 44 38.74 12.68 2.85
CA GLY A 44 37.37 12.95 2.37
C GLY A 44 37.32 14.18 1.45
N LYS A 45 38.18 14.22 0.41
CA LYS A 45 38.44 15.45 -0.37
C LYS A 45 37.30 15.82 -1.31
N GLU A 46 36.33 14.94 -1.50
CA GLU A 46 35.23 15.13 -2.43
C GLU A 46 33.92 14.63 -1.80
N ASN A 47 32.92 15.49 -1.80
CA ASN A 47 31.55 15.13 -1.42
C ASN A 47 30.75 14.94 -2.72
N PRO A 48 30.32 13.72 -3.05
CA PRO A 48 29.60 13.48 -4.29
C PRO A 48 28.26 14.20 -4.30
N SER A 49 27.76 14.51 -5.50
CA SER A 49 26.37 14.94 -5.65
C SER A 49 25.42 13.84 -5.17
N SER A 50 24.21 14.21 -4.75
CA SER A 50 23.17 13.27 -4.35
C SER A 50 22.87 12.23 -5.44
N SER A 51 22.91 12.64 -6.72
CA SER A 51 22.72 11.74 -7.87
C SER A 51 23.84 10.71 -8.02
N ILE A 52 25.12 11.13 -7.92
CA ILE A 52 26.25 10.19 -7.99
C ILE A 52 26.18 9.23 -6.80
N LEU A 53 25.93 9.75 -5.60
CA LEU A 53 25.87 8.93 -4.40
C LEU A 53 24.73 7.91 -4.45
N PHE A 54 23.55 8.29 -4.95
CA PHE A 54 22.43 7.38 -5.17
C PHE A 54 22.79 6.25 -6.15
N GLN A 55 23.42 6.58 -7.28
CA GLN A 55 23.83 5.58 -8.26
C GLN A 55 24.90 4.63 -7.71
N LEU A 56 25.82 5.13 -6.88
CA LEU A 56 26.81 4.30 -6.19
C LEU A 56 26.17 3.39 -5.14
N SER A 57 25.20 3.91 -4.37
CA SER A 57 24.48 3.13 -3.37
C SER A 57 23.68 2.00 -4.01
N GLU A 58 22.99 2.28 -5.13
CA GLU A 58 22.31 1.26 -5.96
C GLU A 58 23.28 0.16 -6.43
N ARG A 59 24.44 0.53 -7.00
CA ARG A 59 25.43 -0.44 -7.50
C ARG A 59 26.02 -1.32 -6.39
N LEU A 60 26.24 -0.74 -5.22
CA LEU A 60 26.79 -1.43 -4.05
C LEU A 60 25.71 -2.21 -3.28
N GLY A 61 24.44 -2.01 -3.65
CA GLY A 61 23.29 -2.57 -2.98
C GLY A 61 23.24 -2.18 -1.52
N VAL A 62 23.28 -0.88 -1.22
CA VAL A 62 23.14 -0.30 0.13
C VAL A 62 22.35 1.02 0.07
N THR A 63 21.83 1.52 1.19
CA THR A 63 21.17 2.84 1.23
C THR A 63 22.18 3.99 1.28
N MET A 64 21.75 5.19 0.83
CA MET A 64 22.53 6.42 1.02
C MET A 64 22.71 6.75 2.51
N SER A 65 21.70 6.47 3.34
CA SER A 65 21.72 6.68 4.79
C SER A 65 22.80 5.83 5.46
N TYR A 66 22.97 4.57 5.04
CA TYR A 66 24.12 3.77 5.43
C TYR A 66 25.43 4.43 5.00
N LEU A 67 25.57 4.86 3.75
CA LEU A 67 26.82 5.51 3.32
C LEU A 67 27.15 6.76 4.15
N TYR A 68 26.14 7.52 4.59
CA TYR A 68 26.34 8.73 5.41
C TYR A 68 26.56 8.51 6.91
N GLY A 69 26.55 7.28 7.41
CA GLY A 69 26.71 7.05 8.84
C GLY A 69 25.43 7.11 9.67
N GLN A 70 24.26 7.24 9.03
CA GLN A 70 22.97 7.37 9.72
C GLN A 70 22.38 6.03 10.15
N GLU A 71 22.87 4.92 9.59
CA GLU A 71 22.53 3.56 9.98
C GLU A 71 23.74 2.87 10.60
N GLU A 72 23.58 2.04 11.64
CA GLU A 72 24.73 1.39 12.30
C GLU A 72 25.29 0.20 11.50
N SER A 73 24.44 -0.47 10.73
CA SER A 73 24.79 -1.66 9.94
C SER A 73 24.46 -1.46 8.45
N ALA A 74 25.18 -2.17 7.58
CA ALA A 74 24.92 -2.14 6.15
C ALA A 74 23.54 -2.73 5.85
N SER A 75 22.59 -1.87 5.50
CA SER A 75 21.32 -2.28 4.89
C SER A 75 21.59 -2.74 3.46
N PHE A 76 21.98 -4.01 3.32
CA PHE A 76 22.15 -4.58 1.99
C PHE A 76 20.80 -4.54 1.25
N VAL A 77 20.75 -3.83 0.13
CA VAL A 77 19.72 -3.98 -0.91
C VAL A 77 20.01 -5.33 -1.60
N THR A 78 19.86 -6.41 -0.84
CA THR A 78 19.73 -7.77 -1.37
C THR A 78 18.48 -7.75 -2.23
N SER A 79 18.64 -8.00 -3.54
CA SER A 79 17.56 -8.18 -4.53
C SER A 79 16.31 -7.35 -4.25
N LYS A 80 16.18 -6.14 -4.82
CA LYS A 80 15.01 -5.23 -4.71
C LYS A 80 13.81 -5.93 -4.10
N ASP A 81 13.61 -5.74 -2.78
CA ASP A 81 12.49 -6.27 -2.01
C ASP A 81 11.25 -6.26 -2.91
N ILE A 82 10.63 -7.43 -3.15
CA ILE A 82 9.55 -7.57 -4.14
C ILE A 82 8.48 -6.49 -3.91
N ARG A 83 8.23 -6.11 -2.65
CA ARG A 83 7.25 -5.10 -2.23
C ARG A 83 7.53 -3.70 -2.79
N GLN A 84 8.81 -3.41 -3.08
CA GLN A 84 9.31 -2.13 -3.61
C GLN A 84 9.84 -2.27 -5.06
N SER A 85 9.59 -3.41 -5.70
CA SER A 85 10.02 -3.68 -7.07
C SER A 85 8.96 -3.30 -8.11
N GLU A 86 9.33 -3.39 -9.40
CA GLU A 86 8.37 -3.25 -10.50
C GLU A 86 7.26 -4.33 -10.44
N VAL A 87 7.54 -5.49 -9.83
CA VAL A 87 6.53 -6.54 -9.62
C VAL A 87 5.37 -6.03 -8.78
N SER A 88 5.64 -5.30 -7.67
CA SER A 88 4.60 -4.74 -6.82
C SER A 88 3.68 -3.77 -7.59
N LYS A 89 4.25 -2.96 -8.50
CA LYS A 89 3.45 -2.08 -9.38
C LYS A 89 2.61 -2.88 -10.37
N ILE A 90 3.16 -3.93 -10.96
CA ILE A 90 2.41 -4.82 -11.86
C ILE A 90 1.25 -5.48 -11.10
N ILE A 91 1.50 -6.01 -9.91
CA ILE A 91 0.48 -6.62 -9.05
C ILE A 91 -0.64 -5.62 -8.76
N LYS A 92 -0.31 -4.39 -8.34
CA LYS A 92 -1.32 -3.33 -8.08
C LYS A 92 -2.16 -3.03 -9.31
N ASN A 93 -1.55 -2.91 -10.49
CA ASN A 93 -2.27 -2.65 -11.74
C ASN A 93 -3.18 -3.81 -12.15
N LEU A 94 -2.72 -5.05 -12.04
CA LEU A 94 -3.52 -6.23 -12.36
C LEU A 94 -4.71 -6.38 -11.41
N LYS A 95 -4.53 -6.12 -10.11
CA LYS A 95 -5.63 -6.06 -9.13
C LYS A 95 -6.65 -4.99 -9.49
N ALA A 96 -6.22 -3.79 -9.89
CA ALA A 96 -7.11 -2.72 -10.29
C ALA A 96 -7.97 -3.09 -11.52
N ARG A 97 -7.38 -3.82 -12.48
CA ARG A 97 -8.06 -4.35 -13.67
C ARG A 97 -8.82 -5.66 -13.43
N ARG A 98 -8.73 -6.22 -12.22
CA ARG A 98 -9.29 -7.53 -11.85
C ARG A 98 -8.79 -8.69 -12.72
N ASP A 99 -7.57 -8.57 -13.26
CA ASP A 99 -6.92 -9.62 -14.05
C ASP A 99 -6.17 -10.58 -13.12
N TYR A 100 -6.94 -11.40 -12.40
CA TYR A 100 -6.43 -12.33 -11.40
C TYR A 100 -5.70 -13.52 -12.01
N ALA A 101 -6.03 -13.91 -13.25
CA ALA A 101 -5.32 -14.94 -13.99
C ALA A 101 -3.88 -14.51 -14.30
N ALA A 102 -3.67 -13.31 -14.86
CA ALA A 102 -2.33 -12.78 -15.10
C ALA A 102 -1.58 -12.53 -13.78
N LEU A 103 -2.28 -12.07 -12.74
CA LEU A 103 -1.68 -11.89 -11.42
C LEU A 103 -1.13 -13.21 -10.86
N ASN A 104 -1.90 -14.29 -10.97
CA ASN A 104 -1.48 -15.61 -10.51
C ASN A 104 -0.23 -16.11 -11.26
N TYR A 105 -0.15 -15.89 -12.58
CA TYR A 105 1.04 -16.22 -13.37
C TYR A 105 2.30 -15.49 -12.87
N ILE A 106 2.18 -14.19 -12.58
CA ILE A 106 3.30 -13.40 -12.04
C ILE A 106 3.74 -13.95 -10.68
N ILE A 107 2.80 -14.25 -9.79
CA ILE A 107 3.11 -14.78 -8.45
C ILE A 107 3.86 -16.11 -8.54
N GLU A 108 3.38 -17.06 -9.35
CA GLU A 108 4.04 -18.36 -9.53
C GLU A 108 5.45 -18.21 -10.11
N ASN A 109 5.63 -17.30 -11.07
CA ASN A 109 6.95 -17.03 -11.63
C ASN A 109 7.92 -16.47 -10.57
N GLU A 110 7.49 -15.54 -9.72
CA GLU A 110 8.34 -14.95 -8.68
C GLU A 110 8.69 -15.95 -7.57
N LYS A 111 7.76 -16.85 -7.20
CA LYS A 111 8.06 -17.96 -6.29
C LYS A 111 9.15 -18.90 -6.84
N ASN A 112 9.12 -19.16 -8.14
CA ASN A 112 10.05 -20.10 -8.78
C ASN A 112 11.44 -19.51 -9.07
N LYS A 113 11.55 -18.19 -9.26
CA LYS A 113 12.82 -17.52 -9.57
C LYS A 113 13.79 -17.40 -8.39
N SER A 114 13.27 -17.23 -7.17
CA SER A 114 14.10 -16.89 -6.02
C SER A 114 14.22 -18.06 -5.04
N SER A 115 15.40 -18.68 -5.01
CA SER A 115 15.73 -19.74 -4.05
C SER A 115 15.90 -19.22 -2.60
N GLN A 116 15.88 -17.90 -2.38
CA GLN A 116 16.05 -17.28 -1.05
C GLN A 116 15.11 -16.09 -0.83
N LEU A 117 13.80 -16.30 -0.96
CA LEU A 117 12.81 -15.31 -0.51
C LEU A 117 12.85 -15.15 1.01
N SER A 118 12.86 -13.91 1.49
CA SER A 118 12.62 -13.59 2.90
C SER A 118 11.19 -13.97 3.30
N ASN A 119 10.93 -14.09 4.62
CA ASN A 119 9.58 -14.37 5.10
C ASN A 119 8.58 -13.25 4.73
N ALA A 120 9.03 -11.99 4.68
CA ALA A 120 8.18 -10.87 4.26
C ALA A 120 7.80 -10.96 2.78
N GLU A 121 8.72 -11.39 1.92
CA GLU A 121 8.41 -11.60 0.49
C GLU A 121 7.51 -12.82 0.28
N LYS A 122 7.73 -13.92 1.02
CA LYS A 122 6.83 -15.07 1.01
C LYS A 122 5.42 -14.69 1.48
N GLN A 123 5.32 -13.90 2.55
CA GLN A 123 4.06 -13.37 3.08
C GLN A 123 3.34 -12.51 2.03
N TYR A 124 4.08 -11.63 1.34
CA TYR A 124 3.54 -10.81 0.25
C TYR A 124 2.98 -11.63 -0.93
N LEU A 125 3.72 -12.66 -1.36
CA LEU A 125 3.29 -13.52 -2.46
C LEU A 125 2.09 -14.39 -2.09
N LEU A 126 2.09 -14.99 -0.90
CA LEU A 126 0.96 -15.78 -0.38
C LEU A 126 -0.31 -14.92 -0.25
N TRP A 127 -0.17 -13.68 0.23
CA TRP A 127 -1.29 -12.74 0.29
C TRP A 127 -1.95 -12.56 -1.08
N HIS A 128 -1.17 -12.25 -2.10
CA HIS A 128 -1.72 -12.00 -3.43
C HIS A 128 -2.20 -13.27 -4.12
N GLU A 129 -1.63 -14.42 -3.79
CA GLU A 129 -2.14 -15.73 -4.22
C GLU A 129 -3.51 -16.02 -3.59
N ALA A 130 -3.69 -15.72 -2.30
CA ALA A 130 -4.95 -15.89 -1.61
C ALA A 130 -6.06 -15.05 -2.26
N VAL A 131 -5.73 -13.80 -2.64
CA VAL A 131 -6.63 -12.93 -3.41
C VAL A 131 -6.99 -13.55 -4.76
N CYS A 132 -6.02 -14.14 -5.48
CA CYS A 132 -6.30 -14.85 -6.73
C CYS A 132 -7.19 -16.06 -6.52
N SER A 133 -6.93 -16.87 -5.49
CA SER A 133 -7.74 -18.04 -5.16
C SER A 133 -9.21 -17.67 -4.94
N TYR A 134 -9.47 -16.60 -4.18
CA TYR A 134 -10.83 -16.12 -3.95
C TYR A 134 -11.51 -15.63 -5.24
N TYR A 135 -10.88 -14.70 -5.98
CA TYR A 135 -11.55 -14.05 -7.10
C TYR A 135 -11.55 -14.85 -8.41
N GLU A 136 -10.51 -15.64 -8.67
CA GLU A 136 -10.35 -16.43 -9.89
C GLU A 136 -10.88 -17.86 -9.71
N ARG A 137 -10.41 -18.56 -8.67
CA ARG A 137 -10.75 -19.98 -8.43
C ARG A 137 -12.07 -20.16 -7.69
N LYS A 138 -12.62 -19.08 -7.12
CA LYS A 138 -13.85 -19.09 -6.29
C LYS A 138 -13.76 -20.03 -5.10
N SER A 139 -12.56 -20.20 -4.56
CA SER A 139 -12.29 -21.12 -3.44
C SER A 139 -12.03 -20.32 -2.16
N VAL A 140 -13.06 -20.23 -1.31
CA VAL A 140 -12.99 -19.51 -0.03
C VAL A 140 -12.02 -20.20 0.93
N ASP A 141 -12.13 -21.53 1.08
CA ASP A 141 -11.28 -22.31 1.99
C ASP A 141 -9.79 -22.22 1.63
N GLU A 142 -9.47 -22.30 0.34
CA GLU A 142 -8.09 -22.17 -0.13
C GLU A 142 -7.57 -20.75 0.11
N ALA A 143 -8.39 -19.73 -0.18
CA ALA A 143 -8.01 -18.34 0.09
C ALA A 143 -7.71 -18.13 1.58
N ILE A 144 -8.62 -18.53 2.48
CA ILE A 144 -8.43 -18.42 3.93
C ILE A 144 -7.17 -19.17 4.36
N SER A 145 -6.96 -20.40 3.88
CA SER A 145 -5.75 -21.17 4.19
C SER A 145 -4.47 -20.44 3.79
N LEU A 146 -4.45 -19.83 2.60
CA LEU A 146 -3.30 -19.04 2.13
C LEU A 146 -3.08 -17.77 2.96
N PHE A 147 -4.15 -17.06 3.35
CA PHE A 147 -4.07 -15.92 4.26
C PHE A 147 -3.49 -16.32 5.63
N THR A 148 -4.00 -17.40 6.23
CA THR A 148 -3.50 -17.91 7.51
C THR A 148 -2.01 -18.26 7.42
N ARG A 149 -1.61 -19.00 6.38
CA ARG A 149 -0.20 -19.32 6.13
C ARG A 149 0.66 -18.07 5.96
N ALA A 150 0.15 -17.03 5.31
CA ALA A 150 0.86 -15.75 5.17
C ALA A 150 1.04 -15.07 6.55
N LEU A 151 0.02 -15.07 7.40
CA LEU A 151 0.04 -14.45 8.73
C LEU A 151 0.86 -15.23 9.77
N ASP A 152 1.04 -16.53 9.57
CA ASP A 152 1.89 -17.39 10.42
C ASP A 152 3.39 -17.19 10.17
N LEU A 153 3.77 -16.61 9.03
CA LEU A 153 5.16 -16.30 8.72
C LEU A 153 5.70 -15.21 9.66
N GLN A 154 6.74 -15.57 10.41
CA GLN A 154 7.44 -14.60 11.25
C GLN A 154 8.28 -13.66 10.40
N THR A 155 7.90 -12.38 10.39
CA THR A 155 8.60 -11.29 9.72
C THR A 155 9.36 -10.43 10.73
N THR A 156 10.07 -9.40 10.27
CA THR A 156 10.72 -8.47 11.18
C THR A 156 9.66 -7.57 11.83
N LYS A 157 9.88 -7.09 13.06
CA LYS A 157 8.96 -6.12 13.69
C LYS A 157 9.13 -4.69 13.16
N LYS A 158 9.59 -4.55 11.91
CA LYS A 158 9.74 -3.24 11.27
C LYS A 158 8.37 -2.74 10.82
N LYS A 159 8.22 -1.42 10.77
CA LYS A 159 7.01 -0.76 10.30
C LYS A 159 6.47 -1.32 8.97
N ALA A 160 7.32 -1.53 7.96
CA ALA A 160 6.87 -2.05 6.65
C ALA A 160 6.24 -3.45 6.73
N ASP A 161 6.75 -4.30 7.63
CA ASP A 161 6.25 -5.65 7.83
C ASP A 161 4.94 -5.63 8.64
N LEU A 162 4.82 -4.72 9.61
CA LEU A 162 3.56 -4.48 10.34
C LEU A 162 2.46 -3.95 9.41
N VAL A 163 2.76 -2.96 8.57
CA VAL A 163 1.80 -2.43 7.59
C VAL A 163 1.35 -3.52 6.62
N GLN A 164 2.29 -4.34 6.11
CA GLN A 164 1.94 -5.47 5.26
C GLN A 164 1.02 -6.46 5.97
N ARG A 165 1.33 -6.84 7.21
CA ARG A 165 0.48 -7.73 8.00
C ARG A 165 -0.95 -7.20 8.09
N VAL A 166 -1.10 -5.90 8.36
CA VAL A 166 -2.40 -5.24 8.47
C VAL A 166 -3.13 -5.21 7.12
N GLU A 167 -2.43 -5.00 6.00
CA GLU A 167 -3.06 -5.09 4.67
C GLU A 167 -3.56 -6.51 4.33
N ILE A 168 -2.90 -7.54 4.86
CA ILE A 168 -3.30 -8.94 4.71
C ILE A 168 -4.55 -9.22 5.56
N GLU A 169 -4.53 -8.81 6.84
CA GLU A 169 -5.68 -8.92 7.76
C GLU A 169 -6.88 -8.15 7.22
N LEU A 170 -6.68 -6.94 6.68
CA LEU A 170 -7.70 -6.14 5.99
C LEU A 170 -8.31 -6.90 4.80
N SER A 171 -7.48 -7.53 3.97
CA SER A 171 -7.95 -8.27 2.79
C SER A 171 -8.75 -9.52 3.19
N LEU A 172 -8.34 -10.21 4.25
CA LEU A 172 -9.09 -11.34 4.80
C LEU A 172 -10.40 -10.87 5.43
N GLY A 173 -10.40 -9.75 6.16
CA GLY A 173 -11.61 -9.10 6.66
C GLY A 173 -12.59 -8.76 5.52
N SER A 174 -12.11 -8.20 4.41
CA SER A 174 -12.95 -7.98 3.23
C SER A 174 -13.57 -9.27 2.69
N ILE A 175 -12.85 -10.40 2.69
CA ILE A 175 -13.44 -11.68 2.27
C ILE A 175 -14.55 -12.12 3.24
N TYR A 176 -14.32 -12.01 4.55
CA TYR A 176 -15.39 -12.29 5.52
C TYR A 176 -16.62 -11.41 5.31
N TYR A 177 -16.43 -10.13 4.98
CA TYR A 177 -17.54 -9.24 4.63
C TYR A 177 -18.31 -9.71 3.39
N GLU A 178 -17.61 -10.06 2.30
CA GLU A 178 -18.24 -10.53 1.05
C GLU A 178 -19.00 -11.85 1.25
N GLU A 179 -18.50 -12.72 2.14
CA GLU A 179 -19.16 -13.96 2.55
C GLU A 179 -20.23 -13.75 3.65
N ASN A 180 -20.56 -12.51 4.00
CA ASN A 180 -21.57 -12.12 5.00
C ASN A 180 -21.24 -12.46 6.47
N HIS A 181 -19.98 -12.78 6.76
CA HIS A 181 -19.43 -12.94 8.11
C HIS A 181 -19.05 -11.57 8.70
N TYR A 182 -20.06 -10.71 8.91
CA TYR A 182 -19.84 -9.31 9.29
C TYR A 182 -19.20 -9.13 10.67
N SER A 183 -19.53 -9.98 11.64
CA SER A 183 -19.00 -9.89 13.00
C SER A 183 -17.52 -10.26 13.05
N GLU A 184 -17.13 -11.31 12.32
CA GLU A 184 -15.74 -11.74 12.17
C GLU A 184 -14.93 -10.69 11.42
N SER A 185 -15.48 -10.13 10.34
CA SER A 185 -14.87 -9.01 9.62
C SER A 185 -14.69 -7.79 10.53
N GLU A 186 -15.69 -7.42 11.32
CA GLU A 186 -15.62 -6.29 12.25
C GLU A 186 -14.49 -6.49 13.27
N TYR A 187 -14.48 -7.64 13.93
CA TYR A 187 -13.47 -7.99 14.94
C TYR A 187 -12.05 -7.85 14.38
N MET A 188 -11.81 -8.40 13.19
CA MET A 188 -10.51 -8.32 12.53
C MET A 188 -10.10 -6.90 12.17
N LEU A 189 -11.01 -6.10 11.62
CA LEU A 189 -10.70 -4.74 11.19
C LEU A 189 -10.50 -3.78 12.37
N LEU A 190 -11.19 -4.00 13.48
CA LEU A 190 -10.91 -3.25 14.72
C LEU A 190 -9.52 -3.61 15.29
N ALA A 191 -9.15 -4.90 15.29
CA ALA A 191 -7.80 -5.31 15.69
C ALA A 191 -6.71 -4.72 14.77
N CYS A 192 -6.99 -4.58 13.46
CA CYS A 192 -6.09 -3.89 12.53
C CYS A 192 -5.84 -2.44 12.96
N LEU A 193 -6.88 -1.70 13.34
CA LEU A 193 -6.75 -0.30 13.80
C LEU A 193 -5.93 -0.21 15.09
N GLU A 194 -6.17 -1.09 16.06
CA GLU A 194 -5.41 -1.15 17.30
C GLU A 194 -3.91 -1.39 17.04
N ASN A 195 -3.60 -2.32 16.14
CA ASN A 195 -2.21 -2.67 15.77
C ASN A 195 -1.44 -1.52 15.09
N ILE A 196 -2.12 -0.58 14.43
CA ILE A 196 -1.49 0.56 13.74
C ILE A 196 -1.70 1.90 14.45
N GLN A 197 -2.34 1.91 15.61
CA GLN A 197 -2.70 3.13 16.34
C GLN A 197 -1.47 3.96 16.70
N GLU A 198 -0.37 3.33 17.11
CA GLU A 198 0.89 4.03 17.43
C GLU A 198 1.51 4.75 16.21
N LEU A 199 1.08 4.40 15.00
CA LEU A 199 1.53 4.99 13.74
C LEU A 199 0.53 6.00 13.17
N GLU A 200 -0.54 6.35 13.88
CA GLU A 200 -1.64 7.19 13.37
C GLU A 200 -1.21 8.60 12.92
N THR A 201 -0.06 9.09 13.40
CA THR A 201 0.50 10.39 12.97
C THR A 201 1.36 10.29 11.72
N ASP A 202 1.65 9.08 11.27
CA ASP A 202 2.51 8.81 10.13
C ASP A 202 1.70 8.73 8.83
N SER A 203 1.89 9.70 7.95
CA SER A 203 1.13 9.79 6.69
C SER A 203 1.24 8.56 5.79
N SER A 204 2.29 7.73 5.94
CA SER A 204 2.44 6.51 5.15
C SER A 204 1.43 5.40 5.49
N VAL A 205 0.76 5.47 6.65
CA VAL A 205 -0.30 4.51 7.02
C VAL A 205 -1.71 5.02 6.72
N TYR A 206 -1.86 6.27 6.26
CA TYR A 206 -3.19 6.86 6.05
C TYR A 206 -3.99 6.09 5.00
N GLU A 207 -3.32 5.56 3.95
CA GLU A 207 -3.99 4.75 2.93
C GLU A 207 -4.59 3.47 3.52
N VAL A 208 -3.85 2.74 4.36
CA VAL A 208 -4.35 1.51 4.98
C VAL A 208 -5.44 1.81 6.01
N MET A 209 -5.28 2.85 6.83
CA MET A 209 -6.31 3.30 7.76
C MET A 209 -7.60 3.71 7.03
N THR A 210 -7.49 4.44 5.92
CA THR A 210 -8.63 4.84 5.09
C THR A 210 -9.42 3.62 4.62
N LYS A 211 -8.72 2.57 4.12
CA LYS A 211 -9.37 1.32 3.69
C LYS A 211 -10.07 0.60 4.86
N ILE A 212 -9.45 0.56 6.04
CA ILE A 212 -10.04 -0.07 7.21
C ILE A 212 -11.31 0.66 7.64
N HIS A 213 -11.25 2.00 7.77
CA HIS A 213 -12.42 2.82 8.11
C HIS A 213 -13.53 2.69 7.06
N PHE A 214 -13.19 2.70 5.77
CA PHE A 214 -14.18 2.48 4.70
C PHE A 214 -14.87 1.11 4.82
N ASN A 215 -14.13 0.03 5.09
CA ASN A 215 -14.71 -1.30 5.25
C ASN A 215 -15.57 -1.42 6.53
N LEU A 216 -15.14 -0.81 7.65
CA LEU A 216 -15.94 -0.74 8.87
C LEU A 216 -17.26 0.03 8.65
N SER A 217 -17.22 1.12 7.87
CA SER A 217 -18.45 1.83 7.49
C SER A 217 -19.43 0.94 6.74
N ASN A 218 -18.94 0.18 5.75
CA ASN A 218 -19.76 -0.80 5.02
C ASN A 218 -20.35 -1.89 5.92
N ILE A 219 -19.58 -2.40 6.88
CA ILE A 219 -20.05 -3.38 7.86
C ILE A 219 -21.17 -2.81 8.72
N TYR A 220 -20.95 -1.63 9.31
CA TYR A 220 -21.96 -1.02 10.17
C TYR A 220 -23.23 -0.64 9.41
N ASN A 221 -23.13 -0.26 8.14
CA ASN A 221 -24.31 -0.10 7.28
C ASN A 221 -25.09 -1.40 7.11
N ARG A 222 -24.41 -2.54 6.92
CA ARG A 222 -25.07 -3.86 6.81
C ARG A 222 -25.70 -4.32 8.13
N LYS A 223 -25.14 -3.88 9.25
CA LYS A 223 -25.67 -4.13 10.60
C LYS A 223 -26.71 -3.11 11.05
N GLU A 224 -27.06 -2.15 10.19
CA GLU A 224 -27.98 -1.04 10.48
C GLU A 224 -27.54 -0.14 11.65
N GLU A 225 -26.24 -0.14 11.99
CA GLU A 225 -25.62 0.69 13.02
C GLU A 225 -25.13 2.02 12.41
N TYR A 226 -26.07 2.82 11.92
CA TYR A 226 -25.78 3.93 11.02
C TYR A 226 -24.89 5.04 11.62
N GLU A 227 -24.98 5.34 12.91
CA GLU A 227 -24.10 6.31 13.56
C GLU A 227 -22.64 5.84 13.56
N LYS A 228 -22.40 4.54 13.73
CA LYS A 228 -21.06 3.97 13.61
C LYS A 228 -20.60 4.03 12.15
N ALA A 229 -21.48 3.69 11.21
CA ALA A 229 -21.17 3.74 9.79
C ALA A 229 -20.74 5.14 9.34
N LEU A 230 -21.44 6.20 9.78
CA LEU A 230 -21.07 7.59 9.51
C LEU A 230 -19.72 7.97 10.11
N ARG A 231 -19.48 7.67 11.40
CA ARG A 231 -18.19 7.97 12.05
C ARG A 231 -17.01 7.37 11.30
N HIS A 232 -17.14 6.12 10.85
CA HIS A 232 -16.09 5.47 10.08
C HIS A 232 -15.97 6.03 8.64
N ALA A 233 -17.08 6.38 7.99
CA ALA A 233 -17.03 7.00 6.66
C ALA A 233 -16.37 8.39 6.70
N GLU A 234 -16.68 9.20 7.72
CA GLU A 234 -16.07 10.51 7.97
C GLU A 234 -14.58 10.39 8.30
N ALA A 235 -14.18 9.38 9.08
CA ALA A 235 -12.77 9.10 9.33
C ALA A 235 -12.01 8.76 8.04
N ALA A 236 -12.59 7.93 7.16
CA ALA A 236 -12.01 7.62 5.85
C ALA A 236 -11.90 8.87 4.95
N LEU A 237 -12.94 9.71 4.94
CA LEU A 237 -12.93 11.00 4.23
C LEU A 237 -11.80 11.91 4.75
N ASN A 238 -11.70 12.09 6.06
CA ASN A 238 -10.70 12.95 6.68
C ASN A 238 -9.28 12.47 6.38
N LEU A 239 -9.01 11.16 6.50
CA LEU A 239 -7.70 10.59 6.19
C LEU A 239 -7.33 10.76 4.70
N SER A 240 -8.30 10.59 3.79
CA SER A 240 -8.08 10.82 2.35
C SER A 240 -7.72 12.27 2.04
N VAL A 241 -8.44 13.21 2.66
CA VAL A 241 -8.17 14.66 2.52
C VAL A 241 -6.82 15.02 3.14
N SER A 242 -6.52 14.54 4.36
CA SER A 242 -5.26 14.82 5.05
C SER A 242 -4.04 14.23 4.34
N SER A 243 -4.19 13.12 3.62
CA SER A 243 -3.13 12.55 2.77
C SER A 243 -3.05 13.16 1.37
N ASN A 244 -3.90 14.15 1.05
CA ASN A 244 -4.02 14.76 -0.28
C ASN A 244 -4.18 13.71 -1.40
N THR A 245 -4.93 12.64 -1.13
CA THR A 245 -5.17 11.55 -2.08
C THR A 245 -6.63 11.49 -2.49
N LEU A 246 -6.86 11.10 -3.74
CA LEU A 246 -8.20 10.74 -4.22
C LEU A 246 -8.54 9.27 -3.91
N THR A 247 -7.59 8.47 -3.43
CA THR A 247 -7.82 7.06 -3.07
C THR A 247 -8.95 6.96 -2.04
N LEU A 248 -10.04 6.26 -2.41
CA LEU A 248 -11.25 6.08 -1.60
C LEU A 248 -11.98 7.38 -1.18
N LEU A 249 -11.58 8.54 -1.69
CA LEU A 249 -12.25 9.81 -1.39
C LEU A 249 -13.71 9.79 -1.90
N GLY A 250 -13.89 9.39 -3.17
CA GLY A 250 -15.21 9.23 -3.78
C GLY A 250 -16.03 8.17 -3.05
N ASP A 251 -15.44 7.03 -2.74
CA ASP A 251 -16.08 5.94 -2.02
C ASP A 251 -16.55 6.36 -0.61
N ALA A 252 -15.74 7.10 0.15
CA ALA A 252 -16.10 7.61 1.46
C ALA A 252 -17.26 8.62 1.39
N LEU A 253 -17.22 9.55 0.43
CA LEU A 253 -18.32 10.48 0.18
C LEU A 253 -19.62 9.75 -0.16
N TYR A 254 -19.54 8.70 -0.99
CA TYR A 254 -20.69 7.86 -1.31
C TYR A 254 -21.25 7.19 -0.05
N GLN A 255 -20.39 6.61 0.80
CA GLN A 255 -20.84 5.97 2.04
C GLN A 255 -21.52 6.96 2.99
N ILE A 256 -20.98 8.16 3.17
CA ILE A 256 -21.62 9.22 3.97
C ILE A 256 -23.01 9.53 3.41
N GLY A 257 -23.10 9.74 2.10
CA GLY A 257 -24.35 10.12 1.46
C GLY A 257 -25.39 8.99 1.47
N TYR A 258 -24.98 7.77 1.16
CA TYR A 258 -25.82 6.57 1.22
C TYR A 258 -26.35 6.34 2.63
N THR A 259 -25.48 6.38 3.65
CA THR A 259 -25.87 6.22 5.05
C THR A 259 -26.87 7.30 5.49
N ASN A 260 -26.64 8.57 5.13
CA ASN A 260 -27.60 9.65 5.41
C ASN A 260 -28.96 9.42 4.74
N SER A 261 -28.98 8.86 3.53
CA SER A 261 -30.24 8.51 2.86
C SER A 261 -31.01 7.41 3.60
N LEU A 262 -30.31 6.46 4.24
CA LEU A 262 -30.94 5.40 5.05
C LEU A 262 -31.50 5.92 6.38
N ILE A 263 -30.83 6.88 7.02
CA ILE A 263 -31.30 7.49 8.28
C ILE A 263 -32.48 8.46 8.03
N GLY A 264 -32.75 8.83 6.78
CA GLY A 264 -33.82 9.76 6.39
C GLY A 264 -33.37 11.19 6.11
N ASN A 265 -32.07 11.49 6.24
CA ASN A 265 -31.45 12.76 5.86
C ASN A 265 -31.25 12.85 4.34
N THR A 266 -32.32 12.66 3.57
CA THR A 266 -32.28 12.39 2.13
C THR A 266 -31.54 13.46 1.33
N GLN A 267 -31.81 14.76 1.59
CA GLN A 267 -31.16 15.84 0.86
C GLN A 267 -29.65 15.89 1.13
N LEU A 268 -29.24 15.75 2.41
CA LEU A 268 -27.83 15.68 2.76
C LEU A 268 -27.16 14.47 2.11
N GLY A 269 -27.88 13.34 2.07
CA GLY A 269 -27.45 12.13 1.39
C GLY A 269 -27.15 12.36 -0.09
N ILE A 270 -28.09 13.00 -0.78
CA ILE A 270 -27.96 13.40 -2.19
C ILE A 270 -26.73 14.30 -2.39
N ASP A 271 -26.56 15.35 -1.58
CA ASP A 271 -25.46 16.30 -1.74
C ASP A 271 -24.09 15.61 -1.66
N TYR A 272 -23.93 14.64 -0.76
CA TYR A 272 -22.71 13.85 -0.64
C TYR A 272 -22.52 12.85 -1.78
N ILE A 273 -23.58 12.21 -2.25
CA ILE A 273 -23.52 11.28 -3.39
C ILE A 273 -23.15 12.04 -4.68
N GLU A 274 -23.63 13.27 -4.87
CA GLU A 274 -23.23 14.11 -6.00
C GLU A 274 -21.75 14.52 -5.95
N LYS A 275 -21.24 14.87 -4.76
CA LYS A 275 -19.80 15.10 -4.58
C LYS A 275 -18.98 13.85 -4.91
N SER A 276 -19.46 12.68 -4.49
CA SER A 276 -18.84 11.40 -4.83
C SER A 276 -18.77 11.19 -6.34
N LEU A 277 -19.88 11.45 -7.05
CA LEU A 277 -19.97 11.30 -8.51
C LEU A 277 -18.88 12.11 -9.23
N VAL A 278 -18.64 13.36 -8.80
CA VAL A 278 -17.58 14.21 -9.37
C VAL A 278 -16.21 13.55 -9.21
N ILE A 279 -15.87 13.09 -8.01
CA ILE A 279 -14.56 12.47 -7.74
C ILE A 279 -14.38 11.18 -8.53
N VAL A 280 -15.37 10.28 -8.53
CA VAL A 280 -15.22 8.98 -9.19
C VAL A 280 -15.22 9.08 -10.71
N THR A 281 -15.85 10.12 -11.27
CA THR A 281 -15.78 10.45 -12.69
C THR A 281 -14.39 10.89 -13.09
N LEU A 282 -13.74 11.74 -12.26
CA LEU A 282 -12.35 12.14 -12.48
C LEU A 282 -11.36 10.97 -12.39
N GLN A 283 -11.70 9.93 -11.63
CA GLN A 283 -10.92 8.70 -11.49
C GLN A 283 -11.19 7.66 -12.59
N ASP A 284 -12.11 7.95 -13.52
CA ASP A 284 -12.57 7.01 -14.56
C ASP A 284 -13.09 5.67 -13.99
N ASN A 285 -13.69 5.71 -12.79
CA ASN A 285 -14.25 4.53 -12.15
C ASN A 285 -15.68 4.26 -12.63
N GLN A 286 -15.82 3.84 -13.88
CA GLN A 286 -17.11 3.62 -14.57
C GLN A 286 -18.07 2.72 -13.79
N LYS A 287 -17.54 1.69 -13.12
CA LYS A 287 -18.36 0.79 -12.30
C LYS A 287 -19.04 1.54 -11.15
N LEU A 288 -18.28 2.36 -10.42
CA LEU A 288 -18.80 3.12 -9.29
C LEU A 288 -19.71 4.28 -9.76
N VAL A 289 -19.40 4.91 -10.90
CA VAL A 289 -20.29 5.88 -11.56
C VAL A 289 -21.68 5.28 -11.78
N SER A 290 -21.77 4.11 -12.43
CA SER A 290 -23.07 3.45 -12.66
C SER A 290 -23.82 3.11 -11.37
N ILE A 291 -23.11 2.71 -10.30
CA ILE A 291 -23.74 2.46 -8.99
C ILE A 291 -24.33 3.75 -8.43
N ILE A 292 -23.55 4.83 -8.45
CA ILE A 292 -23.95 6.14 -7.91
C ILE A 292 -25.15 6.71 -8.67
N GLU A 293 -25.14 6.66 -10.01
CA GLU A 293 -26.25 7.14 -10.84
C GLU A 293 -27.55 6.38 -10.54
N ASN A 294 -27.47 5.05 -10.41
CA ASN A 294 -28.62 4.24 -10.02
C ASN A 294 -29.15 4.59 -8.63
N THR A 295 -28.26 4.86 -7.67
CA THR A 295 -28.64 5.31 -6.33
C THR A 295 -29.33 6.68 -6.38
N LEU A 296 -28.76 7.65 -7.13
CA LEU A 296 -29.36 8.97 -7.29
C LEU A 296 -30.73 8.92 -7.97
N ALA A 297 -30.91 8.07 -8.99
CA ALA A 297 -32.20 7.90 -9.67
C ALA A 297 -33.30 7.40 -8.72
N LYS A 298 -32.95 6.53 -7.76
CA LYS A 298 -33.89 6.06 -6.72
C LYS A 298 -34.23 7.14 -5.70
N LEU A 299 -33.27 7.99 -5.34
CA LEU A 299 -33.45 9.06 -4.35
C LEU A 299 -34.12 10.31 -4.94
N LYS A 300 -34.02 10.51 -6.26
CA LYS A 300 -34.64 11.59 -7.03
C LYS A 300 -35.59 11.03 -8.10
N PRO A 301 -36.70 10.37 -7.72
CA PRO A 301 -37.65 9.92 -8.72
C PRO A 301 -38.13 11.14 -9.51
N HIS A 302 -38.01 11.09 -10.84
CA HIS A 302 -38.39 12.18 -11.73
C HIS A 302 -39.76 12.74 -11.33
N THR A 303 -39.81 14.00 -10.92
CA THR A 303 -41.05 14.76 -10.90
C THR A 303 -41.55 14.77 -12.34
N SER A 304 -42.51 13.92 -12.63
CA SER A 304 -43.26 13.97 -13.88
C SER A 304 -43.94 15.33 -13.85
N ILE A 305 -43.41 16.28 -14.62
CA ILE A 305 -44.10 17.53 -14.90
C ILE A 305 -45.32 17.11 -15.74
N THR A 306 -46.45 16.89 -15.07
CA THR A 306 -47.76 16.97 -15.71
C THR A 306 -47.90 18.42 -16.17
N LEU A 307 -47.59 18.65 -17.45
CA LEU A 307 -48.03 19.83 -18.16
C LEU A 307 -49.56 19.71 -18.29
N ASP A 308 -50.27 20.36 -17.38
CA ASP A 308 -51.68 20.73 -17.56
C ASP A 308 -51.82 21.81 -18.65
#